data_AF-A0A9E2ZAP3-F1
#
_entry.id   AF-A0A9E2ZAP3-F1
#
_cell.length_a   1.000
_cell.length_b   1.000
_cell.length_c   1.000
_cell.angle_alpha   90.00
_cell.angle_beta   90.00
_cell.angle_gamma   90.00
#
_symmetry.space_group_name_H-M   'P 1'
#
loop_
_entity.id
_entity.type
_entity.pdbx_description
1 polymer ?
#
loop_
_entity_poly.entity_id
_entity_poly.type
_entity_poly.pdbx_seq_one_letter_code
_entity_poly.pdbx_strand_id
1 'polypeptide(L)'
;GFAAELETDGIASNTLWPRTIIATAAVQNLLGGDEATARSRKPEIMGDAAHAILSRAPTERTGQTLIDDEVLEEIGIADLSAYQYHEGADLQTDIFLDAAPSR
;
A
#
# COMPACT_ATOMS: atom_id res chain seq x y z
N GLY A 1 -8.24 12.95 15.97
CA GLY A 1 -7.64 12.40 14.74
C GLY A 1 -8.36 13.02 13.58
N PHE A 2 -7.66 13.45 12.53
CA PHE A 2 -8.21 14.38 11.53
C PHE A 2 -9.52 13.93 10.89
N ALA A 3 -9.76 12.63 10.74
CA ALA A 3 -11.03 12.11 10.24
C ALA A 3 -12.25 12.58 11.04
N ALA A 4 -12.18 12.55 12.37
CA ALA A 4 -13.28 13.00 13.24
C ALA A 4 -13.32 14.53 13.37
N GLU A 5 -12.15 15.19 13.30
CA GLU A 5 -12.07 16.65 13.41
C GLU A 5 -12.61 17.37 12.17
N LEU A 6 -12.50 16.75 10.99
CA LEU A 6 -12.87 17.35 9.71
C LEU A 6 -14.16 16.77 9.12
N GLU A 7 -14.88 15.94 9.87
CA GLU A 7 -16.11 15.29 9.41
C GLU A 7 -17.16 16.32 8.94
N THR A 8 -17.34 17.40 9.70
CA THR A 8 -18.30 18.47 9.35
C THR A 8 -17.89 19.29 8.13
N ASP A 9 -16.60 19.29 7.80
CA ASP A 9 -16.06 19.98 6.62
C ASP A 9 -16.16 19.10 5.36
N GLY A 10 -16.61 17.85 5.49
CA GLY A 10 -16.73 16.90 4.38
C GLY A 10 -15.37 16.44 3.84
N ILE A 11 -14.33 16.46 4.67
CA ILE A 11 -12.96 16.05 4.29
C ILE A 11 -12.69 14.64 4.79
N ALA A 12 -12.36 13.73 3.88
CA ALA A 12 -11.90 12.40 4.22
C ALA A 12 -10.44 12.43 4.68
N SER A 13 -10.13 11.71 5.75
CA SER A 13 -8.75 11.49 6.20
C SER A 13 -8.55 10.02 6.51
N ASN A 14 -7.63 9.38 5.79
CA ASN A 14 -7.28 7.97 5.96
C ASN A 14 -5.75 7.82 5.95
N THR A 15 -5.25 6.69 6.42
CA THR A 15 -3.85 6.28 6.17
C THR A 15 -3.82 5.16 5.12
N LEU A 16 -2.74 5.10 4.37
CA LEU A 16 -2.43 4.01 3.43
C LEU A 16 -1.02 3.50 3.73
N TRP A 17 -0.88 2.19 3.85
CA TRP A 17 0.39 1.53 4.14
C TRP A 17 0.62 0.36 3.17
N PRO A 18 1.86 0.10 2.73
CA PRO A 18 2.12 -1.03 1.86
C PRO A 18 2.18 -2.34 2.66
N ARG A 19 1.68 -3.44 2.08
CA ARG A 19 1.85 -4.79 2.66
C ARG A 19 3.32 -5.20 2.73
N THR A 20 4.08 -4.81 1.71
CA THR A 20 5.46 -5.23 1.49
C THR A 20 6.37 -4.04 1.31
N ILE A 21 7.67 -4.19 1.53
CA ILE A 21 8.63 -3.13 1.19
C ILE A 21 8.49 -2.70 -0.27
N ILE A 22 8.71 -1.41 -0.53
CA ILE A 22 8.54 -0.79 -1.86
C ILE A 22 9.89 -0.39 -2.44
N ALA A 23 10.16 -0.84 -3.67
CA ALA A 23 11.39 -0.62 -4.42
C ALA A 23 11.59 0.87 -4.77
N THR A 24 12.01 1.66 -3.79
CA THR A 24 12.36 3.08 -3.95
C THR A 24 13.87 3.27 -3.84
N ALA A 25 14.37 4.44 -4.25
CA ALA A 25 15.77 4.81 -4.03
C ALA A 25 16.17 4.77 -2.55
N ALA A 26 15.24 5.01 -1.62
CA ALA A 26 15.51 4.88 -0.19
C ALA A 26 15.73 3.42 0.20
N VAL A 27 14.92 2.48 -0.31
CA VAL A 27 15.12 1.05 -0.06
C VAL A 27 16.46 0.58 -0.62
N GLN A 28 16.75 0.98 -1.86
CA GLN A 28 18.02 0.68 -2.51
C GLN A 28 19.22 1.23 -1.74
N ASN A 29 19.14 2.45 -1.20
CA ASN A 29 20.30 3.09 -0.57
C ASN A 29 20.45 2.79 0.92
N LEU A 30 19.36 2.43 1.62
CA LEU A 30 19.35 2.42 3.10
C LEU A 30 18.84 1.11 3.74
N LEU A 31 18.06 0.27 3.05
CA LEU A 31 17.36 -0.88 3.65
C LEU A 31 17.84 -2.25 3.20
N GLY A 32 18.95 -2.33 2.46
CA GLY A 32 19.55 -3.60 2.05
C GLY A 32 19.92 -3.73 0.58
N GLY A 33 19.86 -2.63 -0.19
CA GLY A 33 20.35 -2.65 -1.58
C GLY A 33 19.51 -3.53 -2.49
N ASP A 34 20.19 -4.16 -3.44
CA ASP A 34 19.57 -5.01 -4.46
C ASP A 34 18.76 -6.17 -3.87
N GLU A 35 19.18 -6.72 -2.72
CA GLU A 35 18.46 -7.82 -2.06
C GLU A 35 17.09 -7.38 -1.55
N ALA A 36 17.03 -6.26 -0.83
CA ALA A 36 15.76 -5.70 -0.37
C ALA A 36 14.87 -5.29 -1.54
N THR A 37 15.45 -4.66 -2.57
CA THR A 37 14.73 -4.26 -3.78
C THR A 37 14.17 -5.47 -4.55
N ALA A 38 14.91 -6.58 -4.65
CA ALA A 38 14.44 -7.80 -5.30
C ALA A 38 13.24 -8.44 -4.58
N ARG A 39 13.13 -8.25 -3.26
CA ARG A 39 12.04 -8.74 -2.41
C ARG A 39 10.92 -7.71 -2.22
N SER A 40 10.92 -6.64 -3.00
CA SER A 40 9.97 -5.53 -2.93
C SER A 40 8.91 -5.59 -4.03
N ARG A 41 7.82 -4.84 -3.81
CA ARG A 41 6.92 -4.42 -4.89
C ARG A 41 7.35 -3.08 -5.48
N LYS A 42 6.92 -2.82 -6.71
CA LYS A 42 7.14 -1.56 -7.41
C LYS A 42 6.23 -0.46 -6.82
N PRO A 43 6.65 0.82 -6.84
CA PRO A 43 5.87 1.94 -6.26
C PRO A 43 4.46 2.12 -6.82
N GLU A 44 4.20 1.63 -8.03
CA GLU A 44 2.91 1.74 -8.71
C GLU A 44 1.76 1.14 -7.89
N ILE A 45 1.99 0.12 -7.07
CA ILE A 45 0.94 -0.46 -6.22
C ILE A 45 0.36 0.56 -5.24
N MET A 46 1.22 1.36 -4.62
CA MET A 46 0.82 2.43 -3.71
C MET A 46 0.16 3.58 -4.47
N GLY A 47 0.63 3.87 -5.68
CA GLY A 47 0.03 4.87 -6.58
C GLY A 47 -1.40 4.51 -6.95
N ASP A 48 -1.63 3.27 -7.38
CA ASP A 48 -2.95 2.79 -7.80
C ASP A 48 -3.90 2.66 -6.61
N ALA A 49 -3.43 2.17 -5.46
CA ALA A 49 -4.22 2.14 -4.22
C ALA A 49 -4.60 3.56 -3.76
N ALA A 50 -3.66 4.51 -3.79
CA ALA A 50 -3.95 5.91 -3.48
C ALA A 50 -4.98 6.50 -4.46
N HIS A 51 -4.83 6.25 -5.75
CA HIS A 51 -5.79 6.69 -6.77
C HIS A 51 -7.19 6.12 -6.50
N ALA A 52 -7.29 4.83 -6.15
CA ALA A 52 -8.56 4.18 -5.82
C ALA A 52 -9.25 4.80 -4.59
N ILE A 53 -8.48 5.27 -3.61
CA ILE A 53 -9.01 5.98 -2.43
C ILE A 53 -9.46 7.39 -2.82
N LEU A 54 -8.62 8.13 -3.52
CA LEU A 54 -8.85 9.53 -3.88
C LEU A 54 -9.97 9.73 -4.93
N SER A 55 -10.29 8.69 -5.69
CA SER A 55 -11.37 8.72 -6.69
C SER A 55 -12.76 8.51 -6.11
N ARG A 56 -12.89 8.17 -4.82
CA ARG A 56 -14.19 7.97 -4.14
C ARG A 56 -14.68 9.28 -3.54
N ALA A 57 -15.99 9.39 -3.31
CA ALA A 57 -16.51 10.54 -2.60
C ALA A 57 -15.96 10.57 -1.15
N PRO A 58 -15.61 11.75 -0.60
CA PRO A 58 -15.07 11.85 0.76
C PRO A 58 -15.95 11.22 1.85
N THR A 59 -17.28 11.20 1.64
CA THR A 59 -18.25 10.62 2.56
C THR A 59 -18.28 9.09 2.55
N GLU A 60 -17.69 8.45 1.55
CA GLU A 60 -17.69 6.98 1.44
C GLU A 60 -16.63 6.32 2.33
N ARG A 61 -15.53 7.02 2.63
CA ARG A 61 -14.40 6.42 3.34
C ARG A 61 -13.56 7.47 4.08
N THR A 62 -13.68 7.50 5.40
CA THR A 62 -12.84 8.33 6.29
C THR A 62 -12.49 7.57 7.57
N GLY A 63 -11.38 7.93 8.21
CA GLY A 63 -10.92 7.35 9.47
C GLY A 63 -10.36 5.93 9.38
N GLN A 64 -10.01 5.47 8.17
CA GLN A 64 -9.53 4.10 7.95
C GLN A 64 -8.00 4.02 7.95
N THR A 65 -7.49 2.84 8.33
CA THR A 65 -6.09 2.45 8.19
C THR A 65 -5.98 1.38 7.11
N LEU A 66 -5.57 1.76 5.91
CA LEU A 66 -5.71 0.95 4.71
C LEU A 66 -4.40 0.29 4.30
N ILE A 67 -4.50 -0.92 3.74
CA ILE A 67 -3.38 -1.62 3.10
C ILE A 67 -3.56 -1.64 1.58
N ASP A 68 -2.48 -1.42 0.85
CA ASP A 68 -2.47 -1.34 -0.62
C ASP A 68 -3.11 -2.53 -1.32
N ASP A 69 -2.77 -3.76 -0.93
CA ASP A 69 -3.32 -4.98 -1.51
C ASP A 69 -4.83 -5.14 -1.27
N GLU A 70 -5.30 -4.87 -0.06
CA GLU A 70 -6.72 -4.90 0.30
C GLU A 70 -7.52 -3.85 -0.48
N VAL A 71 -6.98 -2.63 -0.64
CA VAL A 71 -7.64 -1.56 -1.42
C VAL A 71 -7.76 -1.94 -2.89
N LEU A 72 -6.74 -2.58 -3.47
CA LEU A 72 -6.76 -3.04 -4.85
C LEU A 72 -7.71 -4.23 -5.05
N GLU A 73 -7.74 -5.16 -4.09
CA GLU A 73 -8.67 -6.30 -4.10
C GLU A 73 -10.13 -5.82 -4.09
N GLU A 74 -10.46 -4.79 -3.28
CA GLU A 74 -11.80 -4.19 -3.25
C GLU A 74 -12.29 -3.64 -4.59
N ILE A 75 -11.37 -3.22 -5.47
CA ILE A 75 -11.71 -2.73 -6.82
C ILE A 75 -11.53 -3.81 -7.90
N GLY A 76 -11.36 -5.07 -7.49
CA GLY A 76 -11.29 -6.24 -8.37
C GLY A 76 -9.89 -6.58 -8.88
N ILE A 77 -8.84 -5.97 -8.33
CA ILE A 77 -7.44 -6.25 -8.70
C ILE A 77 -6.84 -7.17 -7.64
N ALA A 78 -7.02 -8.48 -7.82
CA ALA A 78 -6.49 -9.51 -6.91
C ALA A 78 -5.14 -10.09 -7.37
N ASP A 79 -4.86 -10.12 -8.68
CA ASP A 79 -3.55 -10.51 -9.20
C ASP A 79 -2.59 -9.32 -9.13
N LEU A 80 -1.67 -9.38 -8.18
CA LEU A 80 -0.68 -8.33 -7.90
C LEU A 80 0.70 -8.66 -8.48
N SER A 81 0.82 -9.70 -9.32
CA SER A 81 2.10 -10.12 -9.92
C SER A 81 2.79 -9.01 -10.71
N ALA A 82 2.01 -8.15 -11.40
CA ALA A 82 2.52 -7.01 -12.15
C ALA A 82 3.31 -6.00 -11.27
N TYR A 83 2.98 -5.93 -9.98
CA TYR A 83 3.63 -5.06 -9.02
C TYR A 83 4.87 -5.69 -8.39
N GLN A 84 5.22 -6.95 -8.67
CA GLN A 84 6.50 -7.50 -8.19
C GLN A 84 7.65 -6.78 -8.89
N TYR A 85 8.67 -6.35 -8.13
CA TYR A 85 9.87 -5.79 -8.73
C TYR A 85 10.65 -6.86 -9.50
N HIS A 86 10.77 -8.05 -8.91
CA HIS A 86 11.31 -9.25 -9.54
C HIS A 86 10.25 -10.36 -9.53
N GLU A 87 10.03 -11.00 -10.69
CA GLU A 87 9.04 -12.07 -10.83
C GLU A 87 9.39 -13.27 -9.94
N GLY A 88 8.39 -13.81 -9.23
CA GLY A 88 8.55 -14.98 -8.37
C GLY A 88 9.34 -14.72 -7.07
N ALA A 89 9.54 -13.45 -6.69
CA ALA A 89 10.24 -13.10 -5.46
C ALA A 89 9.48 -13.51 -4.20
N ASP A 90 10.23 -13.95 -3.18
CA ASP A 90 9.74 -14.05 -1.81
C ASP A 90 9.65 -12.65 -1.20
N LEU A 91 8.46 -12.05 -1.28
CA LEU A 91 8.21 -10.67 -0.89
C LEU A 91 8.38 -10.47 0.61
N GLN A 92 9.10 -9.41 0.98
CA GLN A 92 9.30 -9.05 2.37
C GLN A 92 8.15 -8.16 2.87
N THR A 93 7.48 -8.62 3.95
CA THR A 93 6.46 -7.83 4.67
C THR A 93 7.06 -6.52 5.19
N ASP A 94 6.30 -5.44 5.06
CA ASP A 94 6.75 -4.13 5.52
C ASP A 94 6.74 -4.01 7.05
N ILE A 95 7.43 -3.01 7.57
CA ILE A 95 7.46 -2.69 8.99
C ILE A 95 6.06 -2.39 9.53
N PHE A 96 5.84 -2.71 10.80
CA PHE A 96 4.57 -2.55 11.55
C PHE A 96 3.41 -3.48 11.13
N LEU A 97 3.64 -4.40 10.19
CA LEU A 97 2.71 -5.48 9.89
C LEU A 97 3.23 -6.80 10.43
N ASP A 98 2.32 -7.64 10.93
CA ASP A 98 2.64 -9.03 11.20
C ASP A 98 2.87 -9.78 9.88
N ALA A 99 3.70 -10.82 9.91
CA ALA A 99 3.96 -11.64 8.72
C ALA A 99 2.64 -12.14 8.14
N ALA A 100 2.40 -11.85 6.86
CA ALA A 100 1.18 -12.28 6.19
C ALA A 100 1.10 -13.82 6.22
N PRO A 101 -0.05 -14.42 6.53
CA PRO A 101 -0.22 -15.86 6.37
C PRO A 101 0.02 -16.22 4.90
N SER A 102 0.72 -17.33 4.66
CA SER A 102 0.94 -17.84 3.31
C SER A 102 -0.42 -18.00 2.61
N ARG A 103 -0.71 -17.12 1.64
CA ARG A 103 -1.85 -17.22 0.72
C ARG A 103 -1.37 -17.82 -0.60
#